data_AF-A0A920NGC4-F1
#
_entry.id   AF-A0A920NGC4-F1
#
_cell.length_a   1.000
_cell.length_b   1.000
_cell.length_c   1.000
_cell.angle_alpha   90.00
_cell.angle_beta   90.00
_cell.angle_gamma   90.00
#
_symmetry.space_group_name_H-M   'P 1'
#
loop_
_entity.id
_entity.type
_entity.pdbx_description
1 polymer ?
#
loop_
_entity_poly.entity_id
_entity_poly.type
_entity_poly.pdbx_seq_one_letter_code
_entity_poly.pdbx_strand_id
1 'polypeptide(L)'
;MNKPVESEQFDLLLSDVKKYLCGRDLFIVDRYVCADESQKVRVRFVLEMACHALFVNNMFLDSSDSTIETFNPEIIVFHAPLMNADNGEYGLRSGTAVEINIDKRIVVIVGTLYSGEIKKSVFSFLNYILPKRSVLPMHCSANVGSDGDTALFFGLSGTGKTTLSADKNRRLIGDDEHGWGESGVFNFEGGCYAKVINISHDAEPEICAAISKPDILLENVDMSSGGLDFASSRITENTRASYPVEYMSGFVASGCGGHPQNIFFFFG
;
A
#
# COMPACT_ATOMS: atom_id res chain seq x y z
N MET A 1 -12.94 2.48 11.41
CA MET A 1 -13.72 3.47 12.19
C MET A 1 -13.55 4.81 11.50
N ASN A 2 -14.63 5.55 11.23
CA ASN A 2 -14.58 6.81 10.49
C ASN A 2 -14.87 7.97 11.45
N LYS A 3 -14.00 8.99 11.47
CA LYS A 3 -14.22 10.22 12.23
C LYS A 3 -14.57 11.33 11.24
N PRO A 4 -15.68 12.05 11.44
CA PRO A 4 -16.06 13.14 10.54
C PRO A 4 -15.07 14.29 10.66
N VAL A 5 -14.87 15.01 9.56
CA VAL A 5 -14.10 16.25 9.45
C VAL A 5 -15.00 17.27 8.75
N GLU A 6 -15.04 18.50 9.24
CA GLU A 6 -15.82 19.56 8.60
C GLU A 6 -15.19 19.94 7.25
N SER A 7 -16.03 20.21 6.25
CA SER A 7 -15.53 20.46 4.89
C SER A 7 -14.63 21.69 4.83
N GLU A 8 -14.92 22.73 5.61
CA GLU A 8 -14.08 23.93 5.66
C GLU A 8 -12.70 23.65 6.26
N GLN A 9 -12.60 22.74 7.24
CA GLN A 9 -11.34 22.37 7.87
C GLN A 9 -10.46 21.56 6.91
N PHE A 10 -11.05 20.59 6.21
CA PHE A 10 -10.35 19.85 5.17
C PHE A 10 -9.85 20.79 4.05
N ASP A 11 -10.68 21.73 3.62
CA ASP A 11 -10.32 22.67 2.56
C ASP A 11 -9.21 23.63 2.97
N LEU A 12 -9.23 24.07 4.23
CA LEU A 12 -8.15 24.88 4.80
C LEU A 12 -6.84 24.08 4.85
N LEU A 13 -6.86 22.85 5.38
CA LEU A 13 -5.69 21.98 5.44
C LEU A 13 -5.13 21.70 4.04
N LEU A 14 -5.99 21.33 3.08
CA LEU A 14 -5.58 21.05 1.70
C LEU A 14 -4.96 22.29 1.03
N SER A 15 -5.55 23.47 1.25
CA SER A 15 -5.00 24.74 0.74
C SER A 15 -3.59 24.95 1.26
N ASP A 16 -3.37 24.76 2.56
CA ASP A 16 -2.08 25.04 3.20
C ASP A 16 -1.03 23.98 2.88
N VAL A 17 -1.42 22.71 2.74
CA VAL A 17 -0.55 21.66 2.20
C VAL A 17 -0.08 22.00 0.79
N LYS A 18 -0.97 22.45 -0.08
CA LYS A 18 -0.58 22.88 -1.44
C LYS A 18 0.40 24.05 -1.40
N LYS A 19 0.14 25.08 -0.59
CA LYS A 19 1.06 26.21 -0.40
C LYS A 19 2.40 25.77 0.16
N TYR A 20 2.41 24.87 1.14
CA TYR A 20 3.62 24.32 1.77
C TYR A 20 4.50 23.59 0.75
N LEU A 21 3.89 22.81 -0.14
CA LEU A 21 4.56 22.06 -1.19
C LEU A 21 5.02 22.95 -2.36
N CYS A 22 4.38 24.10 -2.59
CA CYS A 22 4.82 25.05 -3.61
C CYS A 22 6.24 25.58 -3.33
N GLY A 23 7.09 25.59 -4.36
CA GLY A 23 8.47 26.08 -4.27
C GLY A 23 9.47 25.09 -3.66
N ARG A 24 9.05 23.84 -3.42
CA ARG A 24 9.91 22.72 -3.03
C ARG A 24 10.12 21.77 -4.20
N ASP A 25 11.16 20.96 -4.11
CA ASP A 25 11.31 19.79 -4.99
C ASP A 25 10.22 18.79 -4.65
N LEU A 26 9.50 18.32 -5.67
CA LEU A 26 8.39 17.38 -5.53
C LEU A 26 8.66 16.15 -6.38
N PHE A 27 8.26 14.99 -5.85
CA PHE A 27 8.18 13.74 -6.57
C PHE A 27 6.71 13.50 -6.93
N ILE A 28 6.40 13.63 -8.22
CA ILE A 28 5.08 13.29 -8.75
C ILE A 28 5.15 11.88 -9.32
N VAL A 29 4.38 10.97 -8.73
CA VAL A 29 4.36 9.57 -9.16
C VAL A 29 2.93 9.21 -9.53
N ASP A 30 2.73 8.85 -10.79
CA ASP A 30 1.45 8.38 -11.30
C ASP A 30 1.46 6.85 -11.29
N ARG A 31 0.42 6.22 -10.71
CA ARG A 31 0.30 4.76 -10.63
C ARG A 31 -1.12 4.32 -10.85
N TYR A 32 -1.27 3.06 -11.27
CA TYR A 32 -2.55 2.39 -11.21
C TYR A 32 -2.69 1.62 -9.90
N VAL A 33 -3.92 1.49 -9.45
CA VAL A 33 -4.34 0.51 -8.44
C VAL A 33 -5.43 -0.36 -9.05
N CYS A 34 -5.58 -1.57 -8.52
CA CYS A 34 -6.44 -2.62 -9.06
C CYS A 34 -5.90 -3.21 -10.39
N ALA A 35 -5.48 -4.47 -10.33
CA ALA A 35 -4.89 -5.19 -11.47
C ALA A 35 -5.92 -5.61 -12.53
N ASP A 36 -7.20 -5.72 -12.16
CA ASP A 36 -8.28 -5.92 -13.14
C ASP A 36 -8.47 -4.64 -13.97
N GLU A 37 -8.21 -4.72 -15.27
CA GLU A 37 -8.33 -3.61 -16.23
C GLU A 37 -9.70 -2.91 -16.20
N SER A 38 -10.78 -3.64 -15.93
CA SER A 38 -12.13 -3.07 -15.83
C SER A 38 -12.36 -2.25 -14.56
N GLN A 39 -11.54 -2.49 -13.52
CA GLN A 39 -11.64 -1.87 -12.21
C GLN A 39 -10.48 -0.93 -11.90
N LYS A 40 -9.48 -0.85 -12.79
CA LYS A 40 -8.28 -0.02 -12.67
C LYS A 40 -8.64 1.42 -12.27
N VAL A 41 -7.91 1.97 -11.30
CA VAL A 41 -8.06 3.36 -10.83
C VAL A 41 -6.73 4.08 -10.97
N ARG A 42 -6.78 5.31 -11.51
CA ARG A 42 -5.61 6.19 -11.67
C ARG A 42 -5.37 7.00 -10.40
N VAL A 43 -4.20 6.87 -9.79
CA VAL A 43 -3.81 7.61 -8.59
C VAL A 43 -2.56 8.43 -8.87
N ARG A 44 -2.62 9.73 -8.59
CA ARG A 44 -1.45 10.63 -8.59
C ARG A 44 -0.98 10.88 -7.18
N PHE A 45 0.28 10.60 -6.91
CA PHE A 45 0.93 10.89 -5.64
C PHE A 45 1.78 12.14 -5.78
N VAL A 46 1.57 13.10 -4.89
CA VAL A 46 2.34 14.35 -4.77
C VAL A 46 3.12 14.26 -3.46
N LEU A 47 4.42 14.02 -3.57
CA LEU A 47 5.26 13.62 -2.44
C LEU A 47 6.44 14.58 -2.28
N GLU A 48 6.82 14.91 -1.05
CA GLU A 48 7.99 15.76 -0.78
C GLU A 48 9.30 14.97 -0.61
N MET A 49 9.24 13.64 -0.43
CA MET A 49 10.41 12.81 -0.15
C MET A 49 10.62 11.70 -1.19
N ALA A 50 11.88 11.50 -1.59
CA ALA A 50 12.27 10.47 -2.54
C ALA A 50 11.98 9.04 -2.03
N CYS A 51 12.14 8.78 -0.73
CA CYS A 51 11.86 7.45 -0.17
C CYS A 51 10.38 7.08 -0.25
N HIS A 52 9.46 8.03 -0.08
CA HIS A 52 8.03 7.80 -0.29
C HIS A 52 7.69 7.64 -1.78
N ALA A 53 8.42 8.30 -2.68
CA ALA A 53 8.28 8.06 -4.11
C ALA A 53 8.73 6.64 -4.49
N LEU A 54 9.84 6.16 -3.92
CA LEU A 54 10.28 4.77 -4.06
C LEU A 54 9.25 3.79 -3.47
N PHE A 55 8.69 4.09 -2.29
CA PHE A 55 7.61 3.29 -1.71
C PHE A 55 6.41 3.18 -2.66
N VAL A 56 5.94 4.29 -3.22
CA VAL A 56 4.83 4.31 -4.18
C VAL A 56 5.18 3.52 -5.45
N ASN A 57 6.42 3.63 -5.95
CA ASN A 57 6.91 2.84 -7.07
C ASN A 57 6.90 1.34 -6.79
N ASN A 58 7.28 0.95 -5.58
CA ASN A 58 7.30 -0.45 -5.18
C ASN A 58 5.88 -0.99 -4.99
N MET A 59 4.98 -0.21 -4.39
CA MET A 59 3.69 -0.70 -3.91
C MET A 59 2.58 -0.74 -4.96
N PHE A 60 2.60 0.13 -5.96
CA PHE A 60 1.48 0.29 -6.89
C PHE A 60 1.86 -0.05 -8.32
N LEU A 61 0.85 -0.33 -9.14
CA LEU A 61 1.05 -0.81 -10.50
C LEU A 61 1.62 0.29 -11.39
N ASP A 62 2.56 -0.10 -12.25
CA ASP A 62 3.22 0.84 -13.14
C ASP A 62 2.23 1.44 -14.17
N SER A 63 2.49 2.69 -14.54
CA SER A 63 1.68 3.52 -15.45
C SER A 63 2.50 4.00 -16.65
N SER A 64 3.56 3.26 -17.00
CA SER A 64 4.51 3.62 -18.07
C SER A 64 3.88 3.73 -19.46
N ASP A 65 2.64 3.29 -19.62
CA ASP A 65 1.81 3.52 -20.81
C ASP A 65 1.25 4.96 -20.91
N SER A 66 1.46 5.79 -19.89
CA SER A 66 0.94 7.16 -19.80
C SER A 66 2.04 8.19 -19.52
N THR A 67 1.77 9.45 -19.87
CA THR A 67 2.62 10.59 -19.53
C THR A 67 1.94 11.46 -18.48
N ILE A 68 2.69 12.28 -17.74
CA ILE A 68 2.12 13.19 -16.74
C ILE A 68 1.02 14.12 -17.31
N GLU A 69 1.14 14.49 -18.60
CA GLU A 69 0.21 15.35 -19.33
C GLU A 69 -1.09 14.62 -19.71
N THR A 70 -1.00 13.31 -19.96
CA THR A 70 -2.13 12.47 -20.39
C THR A 70 -2.77 11.69 -19.24
N PHE A 71 -2.07 11.57 -18.12
CA PHE A 71 -2.57 10.92 -16.91
C PHE A 71 -3.64 11.80 -16.25
N ASN A 72 -4.89 11.36 -16.35
CA ASN A 72 -6.05 11.98 -15.72
C ASN A 72 -6.36 11.26 -14.39
N PRO A 73 -5.79 11.70 -13.25
CA PRO A 73 -5.94 11.00 -11.99
C PRO A 73 -7.39 11.01 -11.52
N GLU A 74 -7.87 9.85 -11.08
CA GLU A 74 -9.15 9.74 -10.37
C GLU A 74 -9.00 10.08 -8.90
N ILE A 75 -7.84 9.82 -8.31
CA ILE A 75 -7.51 10.12 -6.91
C ILE A 75 -6.18 10.88 -6.89
N ILE A 76 -6.08 11.90 -6.06
CA ILE A 76 -4.82 12.60 -5.79
C ILE A 76 -4.47 12.46 -4.31
N VAL A 77 -3.26 11.99 -4.02
CA VAL A 77 -2.72 11.86 -2.67
C VAL A 77 -1.65 12.93 -2.47
N PHE A 78 -1.87 13.87 -1.56
CA PHE A 78 -0.87 14.83 -1.10
C PHE A 78 -0.21 14.30 0.17
N HIS A 79 1.11 14.10 0.14
CA HIS A 79 1.88 13.68 1.31
C HIS A 79 2.95 14.71 1.64
N ALA A 80 2.74 15.42 2.74
CA ALA A 80 3.65 16.42 3.30
C ALA A 80 4.00 16.03 4.74
N PRO A 81 4.72 14.91 4.95
CA PRO A 81 5.04 14.38 6.28
C PRO A 81 5.77 15.36 7.22
N LEU A 82 6.52 16.33 6.68
CA LEU A 82 7.30 17.32 7.41
C LEU A 82 6.55 18.65 7.63
N MET A 83 5.35 18.79 7.09
CA MET A 83 4.50 19.95 7.39
C MET A 83 4.02 19.87 8.84
N ASN A 84 4.22 20.96 9.59
CA ASN A 84 3.64 21.08 10.91
C ASN A 84 2.17 21.50 10.80
N ALA A 85 1.26 20.63 11.21
CA ALA A 85 -0.18 20.89 11.26
C ALA A 85 -0.71 21.13 12.69
N ASP A 86 0.17 21.26 13.69
CA ASP A 86 -0.20 21.45 15.09
C ASP A 86 -0.41 22.95 15.42
N ASN A 87 -1.49 23.52 14.88
CA ASN A 87 -1.84 24.94 15.07
C ASN A 87 -3.28 25.18 15.54
N GLY A 88 -4.09 24.12 15.65
CA GLY A 88 -5.50 24.18 16.07
C GLY A 88 -6.49 24.68 15.01
N GLU A 89 -6.02 25.18 13.86
CA GLU A 89 -6.87 25.78 12.81
C GLU A 89 -7.60 24.71 11.99
N TYR A 90 -7.00 23.52 11.87
CA TYR A 90 -7.50 22.41 11.06
C TYR A 90 -8.46 21.47 11.82
N GLY A 91 -8.75 21.71 13.11
CA GLY A 91 -9.59 20.82 13.91
C GLY A 91 -8.96 19.46 14.23
N LEU A 92 -7.64 19.32 14.05
CA LEU A 92 -6.91 18.09 14.27
C LEU A 92 -6.70 17.79 15.76
N ARG A 93 -6.61 16.51 16.10
CA ARG A 93 -6.29 16.05 17.47
C ARG A 93 -4.80 16.24 17.82
N SER A 94 -3.95 16.28 16.82
CA SER A 94 -2.48 16.41 16.91
C SER A 94 -1.94 16.95 15.59
N GLY A 95 -0.64 17.25 15.50
CA GLY A 95 0.00 17.66 14.24
C GLY A 95 0.05 16.61 13.11
N THR A 96 -0.66 15.50 13.22
CA THR A 96 -0.74 14.41 12.25
C THR A 96 -2.16 14.28 11.74
N ALA A 97 -2.33 14.22 10.41
CA ALA A 97 -3.62 13.98 9.78
C ALA A 97 -3.50 13.01 8.61
N VAL A 98 -4.53 12.16 8.45
CA VAL A 98 -4.73 11.27 7.31
C VAL A 98 -6.20 11.41 6.94
N GLU A 99 -6.50 12.33 6.03
CA GLU A 99 -7.86 12.74 5.70
C GLU A 99 -8.20 12.32 4.28
N ILE A 100 -9.43 11.82 4.10
CA ILE A 100 -9.95 11.38 2.82
C ILE A 100 -11.21 12.17 2.52
N ASN A 101 -11.18 12.97 1.45
CA ASN A 101 -12.36 13.61 0.90
C ASN A 101 -12.80 12.86 -0.36
N ILE A 102 -13.90 12.12 -0.24
CA ILE A 102 -14.43 11.25 -1.28
C ILE A 102 -15.00 12.06 -2.45
N ASP A 103 -15.72 13.14 -2.16
CA ASP A 103 -16.36 13.98 -3.19
C ASP A 103 -15.33 14.68 -4.06
N LYS A 104 -14.26 15.21 -3.43
CA LYS A 104 -13.13 15.83 -4.11
C LYS A 104 -12.14 14.81 -4.68
N ARG A 105 -12.24 13.54 -4.26
CA ARG A 105 -11.31 12.44 -4.56
C ARG A 105 -9.85 12.78 -4.20
N ILE A 106 -9.67 13.34 -3.02
CA ILE A 106 -8.36 13.77 -2.51
C ILE A 106 -8.06 13.09 -1.19
N VAL A 107 -6.82 12.69 -1.02
CA VAL A 107 -6.24 12.26 0.26
C VAL A 107 -5.17 13.27 0.68
N VAL A 108 -5.16 13.65 1.96
CA VAL A 108 -4.14 14.51 2.56
C VAL A 108 -3.48 13.78 3.72
N ILE A 109 -2.16 13.71 3.71
CA ILE A 109 -1.35 13.06 4.75
C ILE A 109 -0.26 14.04 5.22
N VAL A 110 -0.27 14.39 6.49
CA VAL A 110 0.69 15.32 7.13
C VAL A 110 1.15 14.81 8.49
N GLY A 111 2.34 15.24 8.91
CA GLY A 111 2.87 14.97 10.25
C GLY A 111 3.16 13.49 10.56
N THR A 112 3.38 12.67 9.53
CA THR A 112 3.77 11.25 9.68
C THR A 112 4.62 10.78 8.51
N LEU A 113 5.81 10.27 8.83
CA LEU A 113 6.75 9.67 7.88
C LEU A 113 6.41 8.20 7.56
N TYR A 114 5.43 7.61 8.24
CA TYR A 114 5.11 6.20 8.08
C TYR A 114 4.47 5.92 6.71
N SER A 115 5.17 5.14 5.88
CA SER A 115 4.76 4.87 4.49
C SER A 115 3.43 4.11 4.40
N GLY A 116 3.10 3.34 5.45
CA GLY A 116 1.84 2.61 5.55
C GLY A 116 0.59 3.49 5.47
N GLU A 117 0.67 4.80 5.81
CA GLU A 117 -0.46 5.72 5.67
C GLU A 117 -0.82 5.97 4.20
N ILE A 118 0.19 6.01 3.31
CA ILE A 118 -0.03 6.13 1.86
C ILE A 118 -0.79 4.88 1.36
N LYS A 119 -0.29 3.69 1.69
CA LYS A 119 -0.92 2.42 1.33
C LYS A 119 -2.36 2.34 1.84
N LYS A 120 -2.55 2.50 3.15
CA LYS A 120 -3.85 2.26 3.79
C LYS A 120 -4.88 3.36 3.52
N SER A 121 -4.47 4.58 3.19
CA SER A 121 -5.41 5.63 2.75
C SER A 121 -5.98 5.32 1.36
N VAL A 122 -5.16 4.86 0.42
CA VAL A 122 -5.61 4.37 -0.89
C VAL A 122 -6.53 3.16 -0.72
N PHE A 123 -6.15 2.18 0.10
CA PHE A 123 -7.01 1.04 0.43
C PHE A 123 -8.36 1.48 0.99
N SER A 124 -8.37 2.43 1.93
CA SER A 124 -9.59 2.95 2.55
C SER A 124 -10.50 3.64 1.52
N PHE A 125 -9.91 4.36 0.56
CA PHE A 125 -10.65 4.96 -0.56
C PHE A 125 -11.27 3.88 -1.46
N LEU A 126 -10.49 2.85 -1.82
CA LEU A 126 -10.94 1.72 -2.63
C LEU A 126 -12.08 0.95 -1.94
N ASN A 127 -12.00 0.75 -0.63
CA ASN A 127 -13.06 0.13 0.17
C ASN A 127 -14.40 0.86 0.07
N TYR A 128 -14.39 2.15 -0.25
CA TYR A 128 -15.62 2.93 -0.46
C TYR A 128 -16.11 2.90 -1.92
N ILE A 129 -15.20 3.03 -2.91
CA ILE A 129 -15.61 3.14 -4.32
C ILE A 129 -15.90 1.80 -5.00
N LEU A 130 -15.19 0.73 -4.63
CA LEU A 130 -15.32 -0.58 -5.28
C LEU A 130 -16.67 -1.27 -5.01
N PRO A 131 -17.26 -1.20 -3.79
CA PRO A 131 -18.61 -1.72 -3.59
C PRO A 131 -19.65 -1.08 -4.50
N LYS A 132 -19.48 0.20 -4.87
CA LYS A 132 -20.37 0.87 -5.85
C LYS A 132 -20.20 0.37 -7.28
N ARG A 133 -19.10 -0.33 -7.56
CA ARG A 133 -18.80 -1.03 -8.82
C ARG A 133 -19.09 -2.53 -8.72
N SER A 134 -19.82 -2.97 -7.69
CA SER A 134 -20.12 -4.40 -7.41
C SER A 134 -18.87 -5.27 -7.20
N VAL A 135 -17.80 -4.68 -6.70
CA VAL A 135 -16.58 -5.39 -6.28
C VAL A 135 -16.55 -5.48 -4.76
N LEU A 136 -16.28 -6.65 -4.21
CA LEU A 136 -16.02 -6.84 -2.79
C LEU A 136 -14.53 -6.57 -2.50
N PRO A 137 -14.16 -5.45 -1.85
CA PRO A 137 -12.81 -5.22 -1.38
C PRO A 137 -12.52 -6.10 -0.15
N MET A 138 -11.31 -6.63 -0.08
CA MET A 138 -10.89 -7.62 0.91
C MET A 138 -9.49 -7.29 1.42
N HIS A 139 -9.31 -7.48 2.73
CA HIS A 139 -8.00 -7.40 3.39
C HIS A 139 -7.54 -8.83 3.70
N CYS A 140 -6.88 -9.45 2.73
CA CYS A 140 -6.44 -10.84 2.75
C CYS A 140 -5.21 -11.01 1.84
N SER A 141 -4.43 -12.07 2.03
CA SER A 141 -3.55 -12.54 0.96
C SER A 141 -4.30 -13.49 0.03
N ALA A 142 -3.81 -13.63 -1.21
CA ALA A 142 -4.38 -14.53 -2.19
C ALA A 142 -3.30 -15.22 -3.02
N ASN A 143 -3.52 -16.51 -3.32
CA ASN A 143 -2.67 -17.27 -4.24
C ASN A 143 -3.50 -18.21 -5.13
N VAL A 144 -2.88 -18.75 -6.17
CA VAL A 144 -3.50 -19.65 -7.14
C VAL A 144 -2.65 -20.92 -7.32
N GLY A 145 -3.29 -22.08 -7.31
CA GLY A 145 -2.65 -23.36 -7.60
C GLY A 145 -2.36 -23.56 -9.08
N SER A 146 -1.69 -24.66 -9.42
CA SER A 146 -1.40 -25.04 -10.81
C SER A 146 -2.67 -25.27 -11.63
N ASP A 147 -3.75 -25.71 -10.97
CA ASP A 147 -5.04 -26.03 -11.61
C ASP A 147 -5.96 -24.81 -11.71
N GLY A 148 -5.47 -23.63 -11.30
CA GLY A 148 -6.22 -22.37 -11.34
C GLY A 148 -7.14 -22.14 -10.14
N ASP A 149 -7.07 -22.99 -9.10
CA ASP A 149 -7.84 -22.83 -7.87
C ASP A 149 -7.32 -21.66 -7.04
N THR A 150 -8.14 -20.62 -6.86
CA THR A 150 -7.77 -19.45 -6.04
C THR A 150 -8.12 -19.70 -4.57
N ALA A 151 -7.21 -19.31 -3.67
CA ALA A 151 -7.41 -19.35 -2.23
C ALA A 151 -7.21 -17.96 -1.61
N LEU A 152 -8.05 -17.64 -0.63
CA LEU A 152 -8.01 -16.39 0.15
C LEU A 152 -7.67 -16.66 1.61
N PHE A 153 -6.84 -15.80 2.19
CA PHE A 153 -6.31 -15.95 3.55
C PHE A 153 -6.57 -14.68 4.35
N PHE A 154 -7.64 -14.70 5.16
CA PHE A 154 -8.01 -13.58 6.04
C PHE A 154 -7.38 -13.75 7.41
N GLY A 155 -6.92 -12.66 8.01
CA GLY A 155 -6.29 -12.66 9.33
C GLY A 155 -5.74 -11.30 9.71
N LEU A 156 -5.47 -11.07 10.99
CA LEU A 156 -4.86 -9.83 11.46
C LEU A 156 -3.36 -9.78 11.13
N SER A 157 -2.74 -8.62 11.33
CA SER A 157 -1.28 -8.48 11.17
C SER A 157 -0.57 -9.43 12.15
N GLY A 158 0.37 -10.24 11.66
CA GLY A 158 1.11 -11.20 12.49
C GLY A 158 0.46 -12.58 12.67
N THR A 159 -0.69 -12.88 12.06
CA THR A 159 -1.34 -14.20 12.16
C THR A 159 -0.84 -15.22 11.11
N GLY A 160 0.35 -15.02 10.53
CA GLY A 160 0.94 -15.94 9.56
C GLY A 160 0.38 -15.88 8.13
N LYS A 161 -0.45 -14.88 7.78
CA LYS A 161 -1.02 -14.72 6.41
C LYS A 161 0.04 -14.81 5.31
N THR A 162 1.07 -13.98 5.40
CA THR A 162 2.12 -13.86 4.38
C THR A 162 2.90 -15.17 4.24
N THR A 163 3.26 -15.80 5.36
CA THR A 163 3.95 -17.09 5.40
C THR A 163 3.14 -18.20 4.75
N LEU A 164 1.83 -18.27 4.99
CA LEU A 164 0.97 -19.32 4.45
C LEU A 164 0.56 -19.07 2.99
N SER A 165 0.51 -17.81 2.55
CA SER A 165 0.27 -17.50 1.13
C SER A 165 1.50 -17.72 0.24
N ALA A 166 2.71 -17.63 0.80
CA ALA A 166 3.97 -17.88 0.12
C ALA A 166 4.31 -19.38 0.08
N ASP A 167 3.45 -20.16 -0.57
CA ASP A 167 3.64 -21.59 -0.81
C ASP A 167 4.41 -21.81 -2.13
N LYS A 168 5.49 -22.60 -2.11
CA LYS A 168 6.30 -22.90 -3.30
C LYS A 168 5.52 -23.55 -4.45
N ASN A 169 4.39 -24.20 -4.16
CA ASN A 169 3.55 -24.87 -5.14
C ASN A 169 2.39 -23.99 -5.65
N ARG A 170 2.23 -22.78 -5.13
CA ARG A 170 1.13 -21.86 -5.47
C ARG A 170 1.69 -20.50 -5.82
N ARG A 171 1.11 -19.84 -6.81
CA ARG A 171 1.57 -18.52 -7.23
C ARG A 171 0.83 -17.42 -6.49
N LEU A 172 1.56 -16.48 -5.89
CA LEU A 172 1.06 -15.32 -5.19
C LEU A 172 0.34 -14.36 -6.15
N ILE A 173 -0.91 -14.03 -5.84
CA ILE A 173 -1.65 -12.95 -6.50
C ILE A 173 -1.32 -11.61 -5.80
N GLY A 174 -1.31 -11.61 -4.47
CA GLY A 174 -0.90 -10.48 -3.61
C GLY A 174 -0.93 -10.86 -2.13
N ASP A 175 -0.27 -10.08 -1.29
CA ASP A 175 -0.05 -10.43 0.13
C ASP A 175 -1.01 -9.74 1.12
N ASP A 176 -1.82 -8.77 0.70
CA ASP A 176 -2.59 -7.96 1.65
C ASP A 176 -3.96 -7.44 1.18
N GLU A 177 -4.09 -6.93 -0.05
CA GLU A 177 -5.30 -6.20 -0.49
C GLU A 177 -5.82 -6.67 -1.85
N HIS A 178 -7.07 -7.16 -1.89
CA HIS A 178 -7.69 -7.70 -3.11
C HIS A 178 -9.12 -7.22 -3.31
N GLY A 179 -9.57 -7.25 -4.57
CA GLY A 179 -10.97 -7.14 -4.94
C GLY A 179 -11.48 -8.47 -5.45
N TRP A 180 -12.75 -8.77 -5.16
CA TRP A 180 -13.48 -9.87 -5.78
C TRP A 180 -14.63 -9.26 -6.61
N GLY A 181 -14.46 -9.30 -7.93
CA GLY A 181 -15.43 -8.81 -8.91
C GLY A 181 -16.04 -9.95 -9.75
N GLU A 182 -16.67 -9.57 -10.85
CA GLU A 182 -17.34 -10.50 -11.78
C GLU A 182 -16.40 -11.54 -12.38
N SER A 183 -15.15 -11.15 -12.69
CA SER A 183 -14.16 -12.02 -13.34
C SER A 183 -13.31 -12.85 -12.37
N GLY A 184 -13.44 -12.63 -11.05
CA GLY A 184 -12.59 -13.30 -10.05
C GLY A 184 -11.93 -12.33 -9.07
N VAL A 185 -10.76 -12.73 -8.59
CA VAL A 185 -9.97 -12.01 -7.58
C VAL A 185 -8.85 -11.24 -8.27
N PHE A 186 -8.60 -10.00 -7.86
CA PHE A 186 -7.47 -9.21 -8.35
C PHE A 186 -6.78 -8.45 -7.23
N ASN A 187 -5.47 -8.29 -7.34
CA ASN A 187 -4.65 -7.52 -6.42
C ASN A 187 -4.93 -6.02 -6.61
N PHE A 188 -4.94 -5.24 -5.53
CA PHE A 188 -4.96 -3.78 -5.63
C PHE A 188 -3.57 -3.20 -5.88
N GLU A 189 -2.54 -3.94 -5.49
CA GLU A 189 -1.15 -3.49 -5.38
C GLU A 189 -0.27 -4.10 -6.47
N GLY A 190 0.88 -3.47 -6.72
CA GLY A 190 1.98 -3.98 -7.56
C GLY A 190 3.20 -4.43 -6.75
N GLY A 191 3.10 -4.40 -5.42
CA GLY A 191 4.18 -4.72 -4.49
C GLY A 191 3.73 -5.40 -3.22
N CYS A 192 4.70 -5.65 -2.35
CA CYS A 192 4.48 -6.19 -1.01
C CYS A 192 5.07 -5.23 0.04
N TYR A 193 4.42 -5.16 1.22
CA TYR A 193 4.89 -4.36 2.36
C TYR A 193 5.05 -5.21 3.61
N ALA A 194 5.99 -6.14 3.52
CA ALA A 194 6.20 -7.22 4.48
C ALA A 194 6.73 -6.70 5.82
N LYS A 195 6.32 -7.37 6.91
CA LYS A 195 6.97 -7.24 8.21
C LYS A 195 8.27 -8.06 8.20
N VAL A 196 9.37 -7.48 8.66
CA VAL A 196 10.71 -8.12 8.57
C VAL A 196 11.38 -8.34 9.92
N ILE A 197 10.70 -8.05 11.03
CA ILE A 197 11.21 -8.39 12.37
C ILE A 197 11.34 -9.91 12.49
N ASN A 198 12.50 -10.38 12.94
CA ASN A 198 12.86 -11.79 13.09
C ASN A 198 12.71 -12.63 11.81
N ILE A 199 12.74 -12.00 10.62
CA ILE A 199 12.71 -12.74 9.37
C ILE A 199 13.92 -13.67 9.27
N SER A 200 13.71 -14.88 8.77
CA SER A 200 14.79 -15.85 8.58
C SER A 200 14.68 -16.55 7.24
N HIS A 201 15.82 -16.95 6.68
CA HIS A 201 15.84 -17.69 5.42
C HIS A 201 15.13 -19.05 5.53
N ASP A 202 15.09 -19.65 6.72
CA ASP A 202 14.44 -20.95 6.94
C ASP A 202 12.91 -20.86 6.92
N ALA A 203 12.34 -19.79 7.51
CA ALA A 203 10.89 -19.61 7.58
C ALA A 203 10.33 -18.80 6.39
N GLU A 204 11.04 -17.80 5.89
CA GLU A 204 10.58 -16.90 4.83
C GLU A 204 11.62 -16.70 3.69
N PRO A 205 12.08 -17.77 3.02
CA PRO A 205 13.14 -17.70 2.02
C PRO A 205 12.83 -16.74 0.85
N GLU A 206 11.56 -16.68 0.42
CA GLU A 206 11.15 -15.82 -0.69
C GLU A 206 11.23 -14.33 -0.33
N ILE A 207 10.81 -13.96 0.87
CA ILE A 207 10.90 -12.57 1.34
C ILE A 207 12.36 -12.19 1.56
N CYS A 208 13.19 -13.08 2.16
CA CYS A 208 14.63 -12.85 2.28
C CYS A 208 15.31 -12.62 0.91
N ALA A 209 14.92 -13.39 -0.10
CA ALA A 209 15.42 -13.21 -1.46
C ALA A 209 14.95 -11.87 -2.08
N ALA A 210 13.68 -11.49 -1.86
CA ALA A 210 13.13 -10.24 -2.35
C ALA A 210 13.83 -9.02 -1.75
N ILE A 211 14.04 -8.98 -0.42
CA ILE A 211 14.67 -7.84 0.26
C ILE A 211 16.19 -7.75 0.04
N SER A 212 16.79 -8.74 -0.62
CA SER A 212 18.20 -8.72 -1.01
C SER A 212 18.42 -8.10 -2.41
N LYS A 213 17.34 -7.76 -3.12
CA LYS A 213 17.38 -7.12 -4.44
C LYS A 213 17.57 -5.60 -4.30
N PRO A 214 18.08 -4.92 -5.35
CA PRO A 214 18.18 -3.46 -5.36
C PRO A 214 16.79 -2.80 -5.31
N ASP A 215 16.78 -1.50 -5.00
CA ASP A 215 15.59 -0.64 -5.04
C ASP A 215 14.45 -1.05 -4.09
N ILE A 216 14.77 -1.86 -3.08
CA ILE A 216 13.90 -2.13 -1.94
C ILE A 216 13.99 -1.00 -0.90
N LEU A 217 12.90 -0.78 -0.17
CA LEU A 217 12.86 0.16 0.94
C LEU A 217 12.72 -0.60 2.26
N LEU A 218 13.73 -0.52 3.12
CA LEU A 218 13.65 -0.96 4.51
C LEU A 218 13.24 0.21 5.40
N GLU A 219 12.18 0.03 6.18
CA GLU A 219 11.65 1.05 7.07
C GLU A 219 11.85 0.62 8.52
N ASN A 220 12.55 1.46 9.28
CA ASN A 220 12.84 1.29 10.71
C ASN A 220 13.66 0.04 11.10
N VAL A 221 14.34 -0.61 10.15
CA VAL A 221 15.33 -1.68 10.46
C VAL A 221 16.57 -1.05 11.09
N ASP A 222 17.05 -1.63 12.19
CA ASP A 222 18.22 -1.10 12.90
C ASP A 222 19.50 -1.40 12.12
N MET A 223 20.41 -0.42 12.11
CA MET A 223 21.74 -0.53 11.50
C MET A 223 22.86 -0.08 12.44
N SER A 224 22.56 0.18 13.72
CA SER A 224 23.54 0.69 14.69
C SER A 224 24.72 -0.26 14.97
N SER A 225 24.55 -1.55 14.69
CA SER A 225 25.57 -2.59 14.80
C SER A 225 26.51 -2.68 13.59
N GLY A 226 26.35 -1.81 12.58
CA GLY A 226 27.19 -1.80 11.36
C GLY A 226 26.68 -2.68 10.22
N GLY A 227 25.47 -3.24 10.35
CA GLY A 227 24.76 -3.99 9.31
C GLY A 227 23.26 -4.06 9.63
N LEU A 228 22.47 -4.59 8.70
CA LEU A 228 21.03 -4.78 8.91
C LEU A 228 20.77 -5.77 10.05
N ASP A 229 20.09 -5.33 11.09
CA ASP A 229 19.68 -6.17 12.21
C ASP A 229 18.15 -6.34 12.21
N PHE A 230 17.71 -7.45 11.64
CA PHE A 230 16.29 -7.82 11.58
C PHE A 230 15.75 -8.36 12.91
N ALA A 231 16.59 -8.68 13.89
CA ALA A 231 16.15 -9.12 15.22
C ALA A 231 15.98 -7.94 16.19
N SER A 232 16.59 -6.79 15.90
CA SER A 232 16.48 -5.59 16.74
C SER A 232 15.12 -4.92 16.62
N SER A 233 14.42 -4.82 17.74
CA SER A 233 13.21 -3.99 17.90
C SER A 233 13.51 -2.61 18.50
N ARG A 234 14.78 -2.17 18.51
CA ARG A 234 15.22 -0.92 19.16
C ARG A 234 14.45 0.31 18.69
N ILE A 235 14.09 0.37 17.41
CA ILE A 235 13.27 1.44 16.84
C ILE A 235 11.78 1.06 16.97
N THR A 236 11.41 -0.13 16.52
CA THR A 236 10.04 -0.66 16.60
C THR A 236 10.03 -2.17 16.31
N GLU A 237 9.01 -2.89 16.77
CA GLU A 237 8.70 -4.24 16.28
C GLU A 237 8.03 -4.24 14.90
N ASN A 238 7.55 -3.09 14.43
CA ASN A 238 6.91 -2.94 13.12
C ASN A 238 7.93 -2.58 12.03
N THR A 239 9.07 -3.27 11.99
CA THR A 239 10.04 -3.11 10.90
C THR A 239 9.45 -3.64 9.60
N ARG A 240 9.66 -2.91 8.51
CA ARG A 240 9.02 -3.21 7.22
C ARG A 240 10.00 -3.23 6.07
N ALA A 241 9.64 -3.97 5.03
CA ALA A 241 10.27 -3.90 3.72
C ALA A 241 9.19 -3.68 2.65
N SER A 242 9.42 -2.73 1.76
CA SER A 242 8.61 -2.50 0.56
C SER A 242 9.42 -2.85 -0.68
N TYR A 243 8.84 -3.69 -1.54
CA TYR A 243 9.46 -4.17 -2.77
C TYR A 243 8.40 -4.54 -3.83
N PRO A 244 8.74 -4.47 -5.13
CA PRO A 244 7.85 -4.89 -6.22
C PRO A 244 7.46 -6.37 -6.11
N VAL A 245 6.23 -6.73 -6.50
CA VAL A 245 5.72 -8.11 -6.38
C VAL A 245 6.51 -9.09 -7.25
N GLU A 246 7.07 -8.60 -8.36
CA GLU A 246 7.96 -9.34 -9.26
C GLU A 246 9.24 -9.85 -8.58
N TYR A 247 9.54 -9.34 -7.38
CA TYR A 247 10.67 -9.84 -6.61
C TYR A 247 10.41 -11.22 -5.99
N MET A 248 9.14 -11.60 -5.83
CA MET A 248 8.71 -12.92 -5.38
C MET A 248 8.82 -13.93 -6.54
N SER A 249 9.46 -15.07 -6.32
CA SER A 249 9.71 -16.06 -7.37
C SER A 249 8.46 -16.66 -8.00
N GLY A 250 7.40 -16.82 -7.20
CA GLY A 250 6.13 -17.42 -7.62
C GLY A 250 5.00 -16.41 -7.69
N PHE A 251 5.13 -15.30 -8.42
CA PHE A 251 4.03 -14.33 -8.55
C PHE A 251 3.16 -14.56 -9.80
N VAL A 252 1.93 -14.06 -9.76
CA VAL A 252 1.03 -13.99 -10.91
C VAL A 252 1.18 -12.64 -11.58
N ALA A 253 1.80 -12.59 -12.76
CA ALA A 253 2.12 -11.35 -13.46
C ALA A 253 0.90 -10.46 -13.77
N SER A 254 -0.28 -11.05 -13.99
CA SER A 254 -1.52 -10.28 -14.21
C SER A 254 -2.09 -9.69 -12.92
N GLY A 255 -1.62 -10.11 -11.75
CA GLY A 255 -2.23 -9.77 -10.46
C GLY A 255 -3.67 -10.27 -10.31
N CYS A 256 -4.12 -11.21 -11.16
CA CYS A 256 -5.51 -11.69 -11.20
C CYS A 256 -5.59 -13.22 -11.11
N GLY A 257 -6.62 -13.71 -10.42
CA GLY A 257 -7.00 -15.12 -10.31
C GLY A 257 -8.50 -15.32 -10.52
N GLY A 258 -8.92 -16.58 -10.63
CA GLY A 258 -10.33 -16.92 -10.76
C GLY A 258 -11.12 -16.69 -9.47
N HIS A 259 -12.38 -17.14 -9.45
CA HIS A 259 -13.16 -17.12 -8.22
C HIS A 259 -12.53 -18.02 -7.15
N PRO A 260 -12.53 -17.59 -5.88
CA PRO A 260 -11.93 -18.36 -4.81
C PRO A 260 -12.73 -19.65 -4.57
N GLN A 261 -12.02 -20.78 -4.54
CA GLN A 261 -12.58 -22.07 -4.15
C GLN A 261 -12.37 -22.36 -2.66
N ASN A 262 -11.39 -21.69 -2.05
CA ASN A 262 -11.02 -21.88 -0.65
C ASN A 262 -10.87 -20.51 0.03
N ILE A 263 -11.49 -20.36 1.21
CA ILE A 263 -11.39 -19.14 2.02
C ILE A 263 -11.05 -19.56 3.45
N PHE A 264 -9.91 -19.10 3.94
CA PHE A 264 -9.39 -19.39 5.27
C PHE A 264 -9.46 -18.15 6.16
N PHE A 265 -9.94 -18.33 7.39
CA PHE A 265 -9.94 -17.29 8.42
C PHE A 265 -9.01 -17.72 9.56
N PHE A 266 -7.94 -16.96 9.77
CA PHE A 266 -7.02 -17.15 10.89
C PHE A 266 -7.43 -16.28 12.06
N PHE A 267 -7.71 -16.94 13.18
CA PHE A 267 -8.00 -16.30 14.46
C PHE A 267 -6.80 -16.52 15.37
N GLY A 268 -6.25 -15.43 15.89
CA GLY A 268 -5.20 -15.43 16.93
C GLY A 268 -5.80 -15.29 18.32
#